data_AF-A0A6P4B9Q6-F1
#
_entry.id   AF-A0A6P4B9Q6-F1
#
_cell.length_a   1.000
_cell.length_b   1.000
_cell.length_c   1.000
_cell.angle_alpha   90.00
_cell.angle_beta   90.00
_cell.angle_gamma   90.00
#
_symmetry.space_group_name_H-M   'P 1'
#
loop_
_entity.id
_entity.type
_entity.pdbx_description
1 polymer ?
#
loop_
_entity_poly.entity_id
_entity_poly.type
_entity_poly.pdbx_seq_one_letter_code
_entity_poly.pdbx_strand_id
1 'polypeptide(L)' 'MKMLFVVPRGMKKMVDYLKERYDNMPIFVTENGYSSKTEQNERVENLLQDEDRIKFHKAYLAALAGMGQMYVDISYGP' A
#
# COMPACT_ATOMS: atom_id res chain seq x y z
N MET A 1 -11.61 -17.55 4.29
CA MET A 1 -11.60 -16.81 3.01
C MET A 1 -10.56 -15.69 3.11
N LYS A 2 -9.62 -15.57 2.16
CA LYS A 2 -8.65 -14.45 2.14
C LYS A 2 -9.33 -13.25 1.50
N MET A 3 -9.64 -12.23 2.30
CA MET A 3 -10.45 -11.08 1.87
C MET A 3 -9.66 -10.06 1.05
N LEU A 4 -8.35 -9.93 1.29
CA LEU A 4 -7.47 -8.96 0.62
C LEU A 4 -6.31 -9.66 -0.07
N PHE A 5 -6.19 -9.44 -1.38
CA PHE A 5 -5.07 -9.92 -2.19
C PHE A 5 -4.01 -8.83 -2.33
N VAL A 6 -2.73 -9.24 -2.28
CA VAL A 6 -1.58 -8.35 -2.49
C VAL A 6 -1.32 -8.24 -3.99
N VAL A 7 -1.70 -7.11 -4.60
CA VAL A 7 -1.62 -6.90 -6.06
C VAL A 7 -1.01 -5.53 -6.41
N PRO A 8 0.30 -5.31 -6.17
CA PRO A 8 0.95 -4.01 -6.43
C PRO A 8 0.83 -3.54 -7.88
N ARG A 9 0.96 -4.47 -8.85
CA ARG A 9 0.77 -4.17 -10.27
C ARG A 9 -0.65 -3.71 -10.61
N GLY A 10 -1.64 -4.12 -9.83
CA GLY A 10 -3.03 -3.68 -9.98
C GLY A 10 -3.19 -2.20 -9.60
N MET A 11 -2.52 -1.76 -8.53
CA MET A 11 -2.50 -0.34 -8.14
C MET A 11 -1.92 0.54 -9.25
N LYS A 12 -0.80 0.12 -9.85
CA LYS A 12 -0.23 0.81 -11.01
C LYS A 12 -1.27 1.00 -12.13
N LYS A 13 -1.92 -0.07 -12.57
CA LYS A 13 -2.94 0.00 -13.62
C LYS A 13 -4.11 0.91 -13.26
N MET A 14 -4.55 0.89 -12.01
CA MET A 14 -5.62 1.75 -11.52
C MET A 14 -5.23 3.23 -11.63
N VAL A 15 -4.03 3.59 -11.18
CA VAL A 15 -3.54 4.97 -11.24
C VAL A 15 -3.37 5.42 -12.69
N ASP A 16 -2.78 4.60 -13.56
CA ASP A 16 -2.63 4.93 -14.98
C ASP A 16 -4.00 5.25 -15.61
N TYR A 17 -5.00 4.41 -15.34
CA TYR A 17 -6.37 4.64 -15.81
C TYR A 17 -6.98 5.94 -15.27
N LEU A 18 -6.79 6.25 -13.99
CA LEU A 18 -7.30 7.50 -13.40
C LEU A 18 -6.63 8.72 -14.02
N LYS A 19 -5.32 8.66 -14.27
CA LYS A 19 -4.59 9.75 -14.96
C LYS A 19 -5.15 9.98 -16.35
N GLU A 20 -5.36 8.94 -17.15
CA GLU A 20 -5.94 9.07 -18.49
C GLU A 20 -7.37 9.60 -18.45
N ARG A 21 -8.18 9.12 -17.50
CA ARG A 21 -9.60 9.48 -17.39
C ARG A 21 -9.83 10.91 -16.91
N TYR A 22 -8.96 11.44 -16.06
CA TYR A 22 -9.13 12.73 -15.40
C TYR A 22 -8.03 13.74 -15.77
N ASP A 23 -7.56 13.68 -17.02
CA ASP A 23 -6.64 14.66 -17.62
C ASP A 23 -5.38 14.91 -16.78
N ASN A 24 -4.79 13.82 -16.29
CA ASN A 24 -3.56 13.79 -15.49
C ASN A 24 -3.60 14.71 -14.25
N MET A 25 -4.77 14.86 -13.62
CA MET A 25 -4.92 15.53 -12.32
C MET A 25 -4.01 14.89 -11.26
N PRO A 26 -3.44 15.66 -10.30
CA PRO A 26 -2.66 15.10 -9.20
C PRO A 26 -3.45 14.07 -8.40
N ILE A 27 -2.83 12.93 -8.11
CA ILE A 27 -3.45 11.82 -7.36
C ILE A 27 -2.75 11.65 -6.02
N PHE A 28 -3.57 11.51 -4.97
CA PHE A 28 -3.13 11.21 -3.61
C PHE A 28 -3.61 9.82 -3.23
N VAL A 29 -2.68 8.96 -2.82
CA VAL A 29 -3.04 7.68 -2.18
C VAL A 29 -3.14 7.95 -0.69
N THR A 30 -4.37 8.06 -0.18
CA THR A 30 -4.63 8.36 1.23
C THR A 30 -4.53 7.12 2.11
N GLU A 31 -4.82 5.94 1.56
CA GLU A 31 -4.79 4.68 2.33
C GLU A 31 -4.29 3.51 1.48
N ASN A 32 -3.32 2.76 2.02
CA ASN A 32 -2.89 1.47 1.50
C ASN A 32 -2.28 0.66 2.65
N GLY A 33 -2.99 -0.34 3.16
CA GLY A 33 -2.61 -1.06 4.38
C GLY A 33 -2.49 -2.58 4.21
N TYR A 34 -1.72 -3.19 5.12
CA TYR A 34 -1.63 -4.64 5.29
C TYR A 34 -2.08 -5.01 6.70
N SER A 35 -3.05 -5.93 6.79
CA SER A 35 -3.48 -6.51 8.05
C SER A 35 -2.71 -7.80 8.29
N SER A 36 -1.78 -7.73 9.25
CA SER A 36 -0.99 -8.88 9.66
C SER A 36 -1.83 -9.84 10.48
N LYS A 37 -1.60 -11.14 10.30
CA LYS A 37 -2.20 -12.15 11.16
C LYS A 37 -1.40 -12.21 12.43
N THR A 38 -1.97 -11.72 13.52
CA THR A 38 -1.38 -11.81 14.84
C THR A 38 -2.05 -12.93 15.62
N GLU A 39 -1.25 -13.82 16.21
CA GLU A 39 -1.75 -14.84 17.12
C GLU A 39 -2.09 -14.22 18.49
N GLN A 40 -3.13 -14.73 19.17
CA GLN A 40 -3.41 -14.31 20.54
C GLN A 40 -2.24 -14.74 21.43
N ASN A 41 -1.60 -13.79 22.11
CA ASN A 41 -0.40 -13.94 22.95
C ASN A 41 0.96 -13.97 22.22
N GLU A 42 1.03 -13.41 21.01
CA GLU A 42 2.30 -13.22 20.33
C GLU A 42 3.21 -12.23 21.08
N ARG A 43 4.50 -12.54 21.14
CA ARG A 43 5.49 -11.70 21.84
C ARG A 43 5.67 -10.37 21.11
N VAL A 44 5.81 -9.28 21.86
CA VAL A 44 5.99 -7.92 21.29
C VAL A 44 7.17 -7.88 20.32
N GLU A 45 8.26 -8.56 20.64
CA GLU A 45 9.44 -8.62 19.78
C GLU A 45 9.13 -9.20 18.39
N ASN A 46 8.24 -10.20 18.33
CA ASN A 46 7.80 -10.79 17.06
C ASN A 46 6.87 -9.83 16.30
N LEU A 47 6.00 -9.11 17.01
CA LEU A 47 5.09 -8.10 16.40
C LEU A 47 5.85 -6.94 15.78
N LEU A 48 6.99 -6.56 16.35
CA LEU A 48 7.87 -5.53 15.80
C LEU A 48 8.56 -5.99 14.51
N GLN A 49 8.74 -7.29 14.31
CA GLN A 49 9.36 -7.90 13.12
C GLN A 49 8.32 -8.24 12.04
N ASP A 50 7.51 -7.26 11.65
CA ASP A 50 6.45 -7.47 10.65
C ASP A 50 6.99 -7.41 9.20
N GLU A 51 7.63 -8.49 8.78
CA GLU A 51 8.21 -8.58 7.44
C GLU A 51 7.16 -8.49 6.33
N ASP A 52 5.96 -9.00 6.56
CA ASP A 52 4.92 -9.05 5.54
C ASP A 52 4.36 -7.66 5.25
N ARG A 53 4.10 -6.84 6.28
CA ARG A 53 3.75 -5.42 6.11
C ARG A 53 4.87 -4.66 5.40
N ILE A 54 6.13 -4.92 5.76
CA ILE A 54 7.29 -4.29 5.08
C ILE A 54 7.33 -4.68 3.60
N LYS A 55 7.20 -5.96 3.27
CA LYS A 55 7.18 -6.47 1.89
C LYS A 55 6.02 -5.89 1.11
N PHE A 56 4.84 -5.78 1.72
CA PHE A 56 3.65 -5.15 1.14
C PHE A 56 3.93 -3.70 0.75
N HIS A 57 4.33 -2.84 1.69
CA HIS A 57 4.55 -1.42 1.39
C HIS A 57 5.67 -1.21 0.37
N LYS A 58 6.79 -1.96 0.48
CA LYS A 58 7.88 -1.90 -0.52
C LYS A 58 7.37 -2.23 -1.92
N ALA A 59 6.53 -3.25 -2.06
CA ALA A 59 6.03 -3.66 -3.36
C ALA A 59 5.06 -2.63 -3.97
N TYR A 60 4.17 -2.02 -3.18
CA TYR A 60 3.26 -0.97 -3.65
C TYR A 60 4.01 0.32 -3.97
N LEU A 61 4.94 0.76 -3.12
CA LEU A 61 5.81 1.91 -3.41
C LEU A 61 6.63 1.69 -4.67
N ALA A 62 7.20 0.49 -4.88
CA ALA A 62 7.93 0.16 -6.10
C ALA A 62 7.04 0.15 -7.35
N ALA A 63 5.79 -0.29 -7.24
CA ALA A 63 4.84 -0.27 -8.37
C ALA A 63 4.44 1.16 -8.77
N LEU A 64 4.49 2.09 -7.82
CA LEU A 64 4.16 3.50 -8.01
C LEU A 64 5.40 4.36 -8.31
N ALA A 65 6.60 3.87 -7.99
CA ALA A 65 7.86 4.56 -8.25
C ALA A 65 8.01 4.83 -9.76
N GLY A 66 8.18 6.11 -10.12
CA GLY A 66 8.26 6.56 -11.51
C GLY A 66 6.94 7.06 -12.09
N MET A 67 5.82 6.90 -11.38
CA MET A 67 4.61 7.67 -11.68
C MET A 67 4.81 9.09 -11.12
N GLY A 68 5.10 10.07 -11.98
CA GLY A 68 5.20 11.48 -11.55
C GLY A 68 3.96 11.98 -10.79
N GLN A 69 4.05 13.15 -10.13
CA GLN A 69 3.02 13.77 -9.27
C GLN A 69 2.10 12.76 -8.55
N MET A 70 2.70 11.98 -7.67
CA MET A 70 1.98 11.15 -6.73
C MET A 70 2.46 11.48 -5.33
N TYR A 71 1.51 11.78 -4.45
CA TYR A 71 1.75 11.99 -3.03
C TYR A 71 1.12 10.82 -2.29
N VAL A 72 1.94 10.11 -1.51
CA VAL A 72 1.45 9.06 -0.60
C VAL A 72 1.32 9.73 0.74
N ASP A 73 0.08 9.82 1.26
CA ASP A 73 -0.10 10.28 2.62
C ASP A 73 0.30 9.15 3.56
N ILE A 74 1.26 9.45 4.44
CA ILE A 74 1.75 8.57 5.51
C ILE A 74 1.31 9.18 6.84
N SER A 75 0.08 9.68 6.90
CA SER A 75 -0.52 10.11 8.15
C SER A 75 -0.67 8.88 9.05
N TYR A 76 0.07 8.86 10.16
CA TYR A 76 -0.25 7.98 11.27
C TYR A 76 -1.65 8.37 11.74
N GLY A 77 -2.60 7.45 11.63
CA GLY A 77 -3.91 7.62 12.26
C GLY A 77 -3.76 7.88 13.77
N PRO A 78 -4.71 8.61 14.39
CA PRO A 78 -4.66 8.95 15.81
C PRO A 78 -4.62 7.72 16.74
#